data_AF-A0AAU6GN97-F1
#
_entry.id   AF-A0AAU6GN97-F1
#
_cell.length_a   1.000
_cell.length_b   1.000
_cell.length_c   1.000
_cell.angle_alpha   90.00
_cell.angle_beta   90.00
_cell.angle_gamma   90.00
#
_symmetry.space_group_name_H-M   'P 1'
#
loop_
_entity.id
_entity.type
_entity.pdbx_description
1 polymer ?
#
loop_
_entity_poly.entity_id
_entity_poly.type
_entity_poly.pdbx_seq_one_letter_code
_entity_poly.pdbx_strand_id
1 'polypeptide(L)'
;MTTDDVLCAARTHAKILDGLARAERALFTRPAPKSARAQMKFLRTRERGSIKSLAERLGVSRKTVQIYLSGTSGKPNQRLQEALVQETEAEWQPQVRAQARQRAFRHTLKKTESLRKEARTASHRDAANDLRRHGLAVDGGRTRGGEEVRLLTAAGLAAAAIDLDRVPEEMGGMPRSAGRSGASHPMTVNETVIALIRPKPDLSLLTDEPAEARAAAQALVDAPAGIGAITAYATEVGLPVTGTWKNPGFGSARADIVCTAPQYGVPLLFIEADNCNEDAALIAAKFDKYMRFFQRKVKDTDRIEKPMWRTRWSAPASQEYERVHPPVLLVFNQVGPRPAKSQMKKVAELTGHHWRGLWISHGGYHSYNDRIPIVATTLELLREHGPAGPAFWRFGREYRESLLDAIGNPRRDVAVARLRRAARQEEERREEREGAAREARRPVCRDCGQKFTDDRWAAVDSVNWKRSRESHPHLCEHCQHQTVAAERQAEAAEHERQEQRLQEQEAEQAAQKTGCWLARFRT
;
A
#
# COMPACT_ATOMS: atom_id res chain seq x y z
N MET A 1 -7.85 15.09 20.50
CA MET A 1 -7.04 16.29 20.22
C MET A 1 -7.99 17.47 20.09
N THR A 2 -7.74 18.51 20.86
CA THR A 2 -8.47 19.77 20.78
C THR A 2 -8.01 20.57 19.55
N THR A 3 -8.79 21.55 19.13
CA THR A 3 -8.44 22.45 18.01
C THR A 3 -7.11 23.17 18.24
N ASP A 4 -6.78 23.44 19.51
CA ASP A 4 -5.49 24.02 19.92
C ASP A 4 -4.32 23.06 19.72
N ASP A 5 -4.51 21.75 19.94
CA ASP A 5 -3.48 20.75 19.70
C ASP A 5 -3.11 20.66 18.22
N VAL A 6 -4.10 20.76 17.33
CA VAL A 6 -3.90 20.75 15.87
C VAL A 6 -3.15 21.99 15.40
N LEU A 7 -3.52 23.18 15.91
CA LEU A 7 -2.84 24.44 15.59
C LEU A 7 -1.41 24.49 16.13
N CYS A 8 -1.19 23.94 17.34
CA CYS A 8 0.13 23.80 17.93
C CYS A 8 1.02 22.87 17.10
N ALA A 9 0.47 21.73 16.66
CA ALA A 9 1.20 20.76 15.86
C ALA A 9 1.50 21.29 14.44
N ALA A 10 0.57 22.01 13.80
CA ALA A 10 0.80 22.66 12.51
C ALA A 10 1.86 23.77 12.59
N ARG A 11 1.84 24.61 13.63
CA ARG A 11 2.91 25.60 13.90
C ARG A 11 4.26 24.95 14.13
N THR A 12 4.26 23.81 14.80
CA THR A 12 5.48 23.04 15.08
C THR A 12 6.03 22.42 13.80
N HIS A 13 5.18 21.84 12.96
CA HIS A 13 5.53 21.31 11.63
C HIS A 13 6.11 22.41 10.71
N ALA A 14 5.49 23.59 10.66
CA ALA A 14 6.04 24.72 9.91
C ALA A 14 7.45 25.12 10.39
N LYS A 15 7.70 25.11 11.71
CA LYS A 15 9.03 25.38 12.29
C LYS A 15 10.06 24.31 11.95
N ILE A 16 9.65 23.04 11.84
CA ILE A 16 10.49 21.92 11.39
C ILE A 16 10.93 22.14 9.94
N LEU A 17 9.98 22.39 9.05
CA LEU A 17 10.28 22.61 7.63
C LEU A 17 11.19 23.83 7.45
N ASP A 18 10.93 24.91 8.17
CA ASP A 18 11.79 26.09 8.21
C ASP A 18 13.20 25.77 8.75
N GLY A 19 13.28 24.83 9.69
CA GLY A 19 14.50 24.36 10.30
C GLY A 19 15.36 23.49 9.41
N LEU A 20 14.73 22.57 8.69
CA LEU A 20 15.35 21.78 7.64
C LEU A 20 15.86 22.71 6.53
N ALA A 21 15.06 23.70 6.12
CA ALA A 21 15.46 24.71 5.14
C ALA A 21 16.59 25.63 5.65
N ARG A 22 16.66 25.95 6.96
CA ARG A 22 17.80 26.67 7.58
C ARG A 22 19.06 25.82 7.65
N ALA A 23 18.93 24.55 8.04
CA ALA A 23 20.04 23.62 8.09
C ALA A 23 20.66 23.45 6.71
N GLU A 24 19.85 23.17 5.67
CA GLU A 24 20.30 23.13 4.27
C GLU A 24 21.06 24.40 3.86
N ARG A 25 20.59 25.59 4.28
CA ARG A 25 21.27 26.86 4.03
C ARG A 25 22.65 26.95 4.69
N ALA A 26 22.78 26.47 5.93
CA ALA A 26 24.01 26.58 6.74
C ALA A 26 25.14 25.65 6.27
N LEU A 27 24.80 24.50 5.71
CA LEU A 27 25.76 23.46 5.30
C LEU A 27 26.47 23.73 3.98
N PHE A 28 25.80 24.42 3.06
CA PHE A 28 26.15 24.34 1.65
C PHE A 28 26.43 25.69 0.99
N THR A 29 26.37 26.78 1.77
CA THR A 29 26.69 28.15 1.34
C THR A 29 27.88 28.71 2.13
N ARG A 30 28.60 29.71 1.57
CA ARG A 30 29.56 30.50 2.38
C ARG A 30 28.80 31.10 3.58
N PRO A 31 29.44 31.24 4.77
CA PRO A 31 28.75 31.81 5.92
C PRO A 31 28.19 33.18 5.54
N ALA A 32 26.89 33.36 5.76
CA ALA A 32 26.25 34.64 5.55
C ALA A 32 27.01 35.73 6.33
N PRO A 33 27.03 36.98 5.81
CA PRO A 33 27.64 38.09 6.52
C PRO A 33 27.18 38.11 7.98
N LYS A 34 28.11 37.99 8.93
CA LYS A 34 27.79 37.82 10.36
C LYS A 34 27.65 39.15 11.10
N SER A 35 28.34 40.19 10.65
CA SER A 35 28.27 41.51 11.27
C SER A 35 27.15 42.34 10.66
N ALA A 36 26.46 43.13 11.49
CA ALA A 36 25.40 44.03 11.03
C ALA A 36 25.87 44.93 9.87
N ARG A 37 27.12 45.41 9.93
CA ARG A 37 27.75 46.18 8.84
C ARG A 37 27.88 45.37 7.55
N ALA A 38 28.28 44.10 7.63
CA ALA A 38 28.44 43.26 6.45
C ALA A 38 27.07 42.85 5.86
N GLN A 39 26.06 42.63 6.71
CA GLN A 39 24.67 42.39 6.33
C GLN A 39 24.05 43.60 5.61
N MET A 40 24.20 44.81 6.19
CA MET A 40 23.77 46.06 5.54
C MET A 40 24.47 46.29 4.20
N LYS A 41 25.78 46.05 4.11
CA LYS A 41 26.53 46.18 2.84
C LYS A 41 26.00 45.19 1.80
N PHE A 42 25.75 43.94 2.19
CA PHE A 42 25.22 42.91 1.30
C PHE A 42 23.83 43.25 0.76
N LEU A 43 22.90 43.59 1.65
CA LEU A 43 21.52 43.93 1.27
C LEU A 43 21.47 45.21 0.42
N ARG A 44 22.35 46.19 0.69
CA ARG A 44 22.47 47.39 -0.16
C ARG A 44 22.81 47.04 -1.60
N THR A 45 23.64 46.03 -1.83
CA THR A 45 23.99 45.58 -3.19
C THR A 45 22.78 44.96 -3.90
N ARG A 46 21.88 44.30 -3.17
CA ARG A 46 20.62 43.74 -3.72
C ARG A 46 19.61 44.82 -4.04
N GLU A 47 19.58 45.87 -3.25
CA GLU A 47 18.81 47.10 -3.52
C GLU A 47 19.50 48.04 -4.54
N ARG A 48 20.43 47.52 -5.35
CA ARG A 48 21.18 48.27 -6.39
C ARG A 48 21.85 49.55 -5.86
N GLY A 49 22.26 49.56 -4.59
CA GLY A 49 22.92 50.70 -3.96
C GLY A 49 21.99 51.65 -3.19
N SER A 50 20.66 51.47 -3.26
CA SER A 50 19.69 52.41 -2.68
C SER A 50 19.58 52.32 -1.16
N ILE A 51 19.97 53.39 -0.46
CA ILE A 51 19.81 53.52 1.01
C ILE A 51 18.35 53.68 1.40
N LYS A 52 17.54 54.33 0.56
CA LYS A 52 16.11 54.52 0.80
C LYS A 52 15.36 53.19 0.76
N SER A 53 15.58 52.40 -0.29
CA SER A 53 14.95 51.08 -0.45
C SER A 53 15.35 50.13 0.68
N LEU A 54 16.64 50.11 1.04
CA LEU A 54 17.13 49.30 2.15
C LEU A 54 16.53 49.71 3.50
N ALA A 55 16.32 51.01 3.73
CA ALA A 55 15.72 51.52 4.95
C ALA A 55 14.23 51.15 5.06
N GLU A 56 13.48 51.27 3.96
CA GLU A 56 12.09 50.85 3.85
C GLU A 56 11.95 49.33 4.08
N ARG A 57 12.79 48.54 3.41
CA ARG A 57 12.84 47.07 3.54
C ARG A 57 13.12 46.60 4.97
N LEU A 58 14.03 47.26 5.67
CA LEU A 58 14.39 46.93 7.06
C LEU A 58 13.49 47.60 8.11
N GLY A 59 12.54 48.45 7.70
CA GLY A 59 11.66 49.18 8.62
C GLY A 59 12.40 50.17 9.53
N VAL A 60 13.47 50.80 9.04
CA VAL A 60 14.32 51.74 9.82
C VAL A 60 14.53 53.07 9.10
N SER A 61 15.10 54.05 9.79
CA SER A 61 15.44 55.34 9.16
C SER A 61 16.67 55.24 8.25
N ARG A 62 16.75 56.11 7.22
CA ARG A 62 17.94 56.26 6.37
C ARG A 62 19.21 56.56 7.19
N LYS A 63 19.08 57.37 8.24
CA LYS A 63 20.16 57.71 9.18
C LYS A 63 20.70 56.47 9.89
N THR A 64 19.81 55.56 10.30
CA THR A 64 20.17 54.27 10.92
C THR A 64 20.98 53.40 9.96
N VAL A 65 20.57 53.28 8.69
CA VAL A 65 21.33 52.51 7.68
C VAL A 65 22.73 53.10 7.47
N GLN A 66 22.85 54.44 7.40
CA GLN A 66 24.13 55.12 7.22
C GLN A 66 25.11 54.84 8.37
N ILE A 67 24.62 54.88 9.62
CA ILE A 67 25.39 54.64 10.85
C ILE A 67 26.01 53.23 10.89
N TYR A 68 25.26 52.21 10.45
CA TYR A 68 25.77 50.84 10.41
C TYR A 68 26.70 50.59 9.21
N LEU A 69 26.49 51.27 8.07
CA LEU A 69 27.39 51.20 6.91
C LEU A 69 28.74 51.85 7.18
N SER A 70 28.74 53.01 7.86
CA SER A 70 29.97 53.70 8.29
C SER A 70 30.73 52.92 9.37
N GLY A 71 30.04 52.07 10.14
CA GLY A 71 30.63 51.29 11.23
C GLY A 71 30.69 52.05 12.56
N THR A 72 29.96 53.16 12.67
CA THR A 72 29.90 54.00 13.89
C THR A 72 29.11 53.32 15.01
N SER A 73 28.26 52.35 14.70
CA SER A 73 27.56 51.50 15.68
C SER A 73 27.79 50.01 15.39
N GLY A 74 28.09 49.23 16.43
CA GLY A 74 28.46 47.82 16.32
C GLY A 74 27.36 46.82 16.69
N LYS A 75 26.35 47.22 17.48
CA LYS A 75 25.29 46.32 17.96
C LYS A 75 23.90 46.86 17.58
N PRO A 76 23.16 46.18 16.67
CA PRO A 76 21.75 46.47 16.45
C PRO A 76 20.89 46.07 17.66
N ASN A 77 19.73 46.73 17.80
CA ASN A 77 18.70 46.24 18.73
C ASN A 77 18.13 44.91 18.21
N GLN A 78 17.45 44.16 19.08
CA GLN A 78 17.01 42.80 18.76
C GLN A 78 16.13 42.72 17.50
N ARG A 79 15.18 43.65 17.34
CA ARG A 79 14.29 43.71 16.17
C ARG A 79 15.05 43.97 14.85
N LEU A 80 16.00 44.90 14.84
CA LEU A 80 16.83 45.17 13.66
C LEU A 80 17.81 44.03 13.39
N GLN A 81 18.31 43.37 14.45
CA GLN A 81 19.18 42.21 14.31
C GLN A 81 18.42 41.05 13.65
N GLU A 82 17.21 40.76 14.10
CA GLU A 82 16.34 39.74 13.52
C GLU A 82 15.98 40.08 12.06
N ALA A 83 15.60 41.33 11.76
CA ALA A 83 15.31 41.76 10.40
C ALA A 83 16.53 41.68 9.47
N LEU A 84 17.71 42.09 9.93
CA LEU A 84 18.95 41.97 9.15
C LEU A 84 19.31 40.52 8.87
N VAL A 85 19.16 39.64 9.87
CA VAL A 85 19.40 38.20 9.70
C VAL A 85 18.40 37.61 8.71
N GLN A 86 17.10 37.86 8.91
CA GLN A 86 16.03 37.31 8.08
C GLN A 86 16.13 37.77 6.61
N GLU A 87 16.29 39.07 6.37
CA GLU A 87 16.41 39.61 5.01
C GLU A 87 17.72 39.20 4.33
N THR A 88 18.83 39.19 5.08
CA THR A 88 20.10 38.69 4.56
C THR A 88 19.96 37.22 4.17
N GLU A 89 19.37 36.38 5.02
CA GLU A 89 19.18 34.96 4.75
C GLU A 89 18.19 34.68 3.60
N ALA A 90 17.20 35.54 3.38
CA ALA A 90 16.25 35.42 2.27
C ALA A 90 16.94 35.65 0.90
N GLU A 91 17.75 36.72 0.81
CA GLU A 91 18.49 37.15 -0.39
C GLU A 91 19.83 36.44 -0.59
N TRP A 92 20.35 35.79 0.46
CA TRP A 92 21.62 35.07 0.42
C TRP A 92 21.50 33.79 -0.42
N GLN A 93 21.81 33.97 -1.71
CA GLN A 93 22.14 33.00 -2.76
C GLN A 93 21.07 31.95 -3.17
N PRO A 94 20.11 32.32 -4.04
CA PRO A 94 19.23 31.39 -4.75
C PRO A 94 19.98 30.34 -5.62
N GLN A 95 21.07 30.75 -6.28
CA GLN A 95 21.85 29.85 -7.15
C GLN A 95 22.63 28.77 -6.39
N VAL A 96 22.98 29.00 -5.12
CA VAL A 96 23.65 27.98 -4.30
C VAL A 96 22.66 27.01 -3.65
N ARG A 97 21.38 27.39 -3.51
CA ARG A 97 20.29 26.47 -3.19
C ARG A 97 20.07 25.42 -4.30
N ALA A 98 20.21 25.82 -5.56
CA ALA A 98 20.23 24.88 -6.69
C ALA A 98 21.46 23.93 -6.63
N GLN A 99 22.64 24.43 -6.24
CA GLN A 99 23.87 23.63 -6.05
C GLN A 99 23.92 22.80 -4.74
N ALA A 100 23.02 23.04 -3.79
CA ALA A 100 22.94 22.31 -2.52
C ALA A 100 22.10 21.04 -2.67
N ARG A 101 21.05 21.10 -3.51
CA ARG A 101 20.25 19.94 -3.94
C ARG A 101 21.10 18.83 -4.57
N GLN A 102 22.25 19.18 -5.15
CA GLN A 102 23.17 18.28 -5.83
C GLN A 102 23.90 17.25 -4.96
N ARG A 103 23.93 17.38 -3.63
CA ARG A 103 25.07 16.83 -2.86
C ARG A 103 24.88 15.44 -2.24
N ALA A 104 24.46 14.44 -3.01
CA ALA A 104 24.47 13.04 -2.56
C ALA A 104 25.85 12.34 -2.70
N PHE A 105 26.76 12.82 -3.56
CA PHE A 105 27.93 12.00 -3.97
C PHE A 105 29.32 12.54 -3.59
N ARG A 106 29.46 13.78 -3.11
CA ARG A 106 30.77 14.40 -2.81
C ARG A 106 31.63 13.70 -1.74
N HIS A 107 31.07 12.72 -1.03
CA HIS A 107 31.81 11.92 -0.07
C HIS A 107 32.77 10.94 -0.75
N THR A 108 32.47 10.44 -1.96
CA THR A 108 33.32 9.48 -2.68
C THR A 108 34.66 10.09 -3.11
N LEU A 109 34.66 11.39 -3.42
CA LEU A 109 35.86 12.15 -3.77
C LEU A 109 36.74 12.53 -2.56
N LYS A 110 36.33 12.21 -1.33
CA LYS A 110 37.14 12.52 -0.14
C LYS A 110 38.16 11.41 0.12
N LYS A 111 39.41 11.82 0.30
CA LYS A 111 40.57 10.92 0.45
C LYS A 111 40.41 9.94 1.61
N THR A 112 39.97 10.41 2.78
CA THR A 112 39.87 9.58 3.99
C THR A 112 38.43 9.23 4.31
N GLU A 113 38.22 8.03 4.88
CA GLU A 113 36.90 7.54 5.31
C GLU A 113 36.17 8.53 6.25
N SER A 114 36.92 9.14 7.18
CA SER A 114 36.41 10.17 8.09
C SER A 114 35.84 11.38 7.32
N LEU A 115 36.56 11.87 6.31
CA LEU A 115 36.07 12.98 5.48
C LEU A 115 34.86 12.57 4.63
N ARG A 116 34.77 11.30 4.18
CA ARG A 116 33.57 10.80 3.50
C ARG A 116 32.39 10.77 4.48
N LYS A 117 32.60 10.26 5.69
CA LYS A 117 31.57 10.22 6.75
C LYS A 117 31.07 11.61 7.10
N GLU A 118 31.98 12.57 7.29
CA GLU A 118 31.61 13.96 7.58
C GLU A 118 30.80 14.55 6.44
N ALA A 119 31.24 14.37 5.19
CA ALA A 119 30.52 14.86 4.01
C ALA A 119 29.11 14.26 3.86
N ARG A 120 28.89 12.99 4.27
CA ARG A 120 27.56 12.35 4.25
C ARG A 120 26.64 12.81 5.39
N THR A 121 27.21 13.06 6.56
CA THR A 121 26.44 13.17 7.80
C THR A 121 26.29 14.61 8.30
N ALA A 122 27.12 15.55 7.85
CA ALA A 122 27.06 16.94 8.29
C ALA A 122 25.65 17.51 8.14
N SER A 123 25.00 17.25 7.00
CA SER A 123 23.69 17.83 6.73
C SER A 123 22.58 17.37 7.66
N HIS A 124 22.53 16.05 7.83
CA HIS A 124 21.62 15.39 8.75
C HIS A 124 21.87 15.82 10.20
N ARG A 125 23.15 16.05 10.58
CA ARG A 125 23.53 16.51 11.91
C ARG A 125 23.05 17.94 12.17
N ASP A 126 23.20 18.84 11.21
CA ASP A 126 22.73 20.22 11.33
C ASP A 126 21.20 20.31 11.36
N ALA A 127 20.50 19.50 10.56
CA ALA A 127 19.06 19.33 10.63
C ALA A 127 18.60 18.87 12.03
N ALA A 128 19.25 17.83 12.57
CA ALA A 128 18.95 17.34 13.92
C ALA A 128 19.25 18.39 15.01
N ASN A 129 20.31 19.20 14.83
CA ASN A 129 20.61 20.32 15.73
C ASN A 129 19.54 21.41 15.66
N ASP A 130 18.95 21.70 14.49
CA ASP A 130 17.86 22.66 14.38
C ASP A 130 16.58 22.12 15.02
N LEU A 131 16.21 20.87 14.77
CA LEU A 131 15.12 20.19 15.49
C LEU A 131 15.29 20.32 17.02
N ARG A 132 16.52 20.15 17.51
CA ARG A 132 16.84 20.35 18.93
C ARG A 132 16.63 21.79 19.39
N ARG A 133 17.02 22.79 18.58
CA ARG A 133 16.77 24.21 18.88
C ARG A 133 15.29 24.55 19.00
N HIS A 134 14.42 23.83 18.27
CA HIS A 134 12.96 23.97 18.38
C HIS A 134 12.31 23.09 19.45
N GLY A 135 13.10 22.37 20.26
CA GLY A 135 12.58 21.49 21.32
C GLY A 135 11.97 20.19 20.81
N LEU A 136 12.28 19.80 19.57
CA LEU A 136 11.71 18.63 18.89
C LEU A 136 12.62 17.41 18.90
N ALA A 137 13.91 17.64 19.12
CA ALA A 137 14.88 16.58 19.38
C ALA A 137 15.69 16.89 20.64
N VAL A 138 16.30 15.87 21.23
CA VAL A 138 17.25 15.97 22.35
C VAL A 138 18.43 15.03 22.11
N ASP A 139 19.52 15.28 22.85
CA ASP A 139 20.71 14.45 22.79
C ASP A 139 20.46 13.12 23.52
N GLY A 140 20.54 12.02 22.77
CA GLY A 140 20.36 10.65 23.29
C GLY A 140 21.63 10.03 23.85
N GLY A 141 22.75 10.76 23.86
CA GLY A 141 24.07 10.29 24.27
C GLY A 141 24.95 9.88 23.08
N ARG A 142 26.00 9.10 23.34
CA ARG A 142 26.94 8.60 22.31
C ARG A 142 27.03 7.08 22.30
N THR A 143 27.04 6.49 21.10
CA THR A 143 27.29 5.06 20.88
C THR A 143 28.68 4.65 21.35
N ARG A 144 28.93 3.34 21.49
CA ARG A 144 30.29 2.82 21.75
C ARG A 144 31.30 3.23 20.67
N GLY A 145 30.83 3.43 19.44
CA GLY A 145 31.63 3.96 18.32
C GLY A 145 31.83 5.48 18.35
N GLY A 146 31.37 6.16 19.42
CA GLY A 146 31.52 7.61 19.60
C GLY A 146 30.51 8.46 18.82
N GLU A 147 29.50 7.84 18.19
CA GLU A 147 28.52 8.54 17.35
C GLU A 147 27.42 9.15 18.21
N GLU A 148 27.02 10.38 17.90
CA GLU A 148 25.94 11.06 18.62
C GLU A 148 24.58 10.51 18.22
N VAL A 149 23.76 10.20 19.23
CA VAL A 149 22.39 9.74 19.07
C VAL A 149 21.46 10.92 19.34
N ARG A 150 20.41 11.07 18.53
CA ARG A 150 19.38 12.09 18.69
C ARG A 150 18.02 11.40 18.87
N LEU A 151 17.21 11.91 19.79
CA LEU A 151 15.90 11.35 20.12
C LEU A 151 14.83 12.42 19.90
N LEU A 152 13.67 12.06 19.36
CA LEU A 152 12.55 13.00 19.18
C LEU A 152 11.79 13.20 20.49
N THR A 153 11.56 14.45 20.90
CA THR A 153 10.71 14.74 22.07
C THR A 153 9.26 14.35 21.83
N ALA A 154 8.39 14.41 22.85
CA ALA A 154 6.95 14.21 22.64
C ALA A 154 6.37 15.14 21.56
N ALA A 155 6.84 16.39 21.51
CA ALA A 155 6.46 17.35 20.47
C ALA A 155 7.06 16.96 19.09
N GLY A 156 8.30 16.47 19.05
CA GLY A 156 8.90 15.94 17.82
C GLY A 156 8.17 14.71 17.28
N LEU A 157 7.77 13.78 18.16
CA LEU A 157 6.96 12.61 17.80
C LEU A 157 5.57 13.02 17.30
N ALA A 158 4.91 13.98 17.97
CA ALA A 158 3.62 14.49 17.53
C ALA A 158 3.70 15.18 16.16
N ALA A 159 4.78 15.92 15.89
CA ALA A 159 4.99 16.52 14.59
C ALA A 159 5.26 15.46 13.50
N ALA A 160 6.11 14.47 13.79
CA ALA A 160 6.34 13.35 12.88
C ALA A 160 5.05 12.53 12.64
N ALA A 161 4.14 12.47 13.61
CA ALA A 161 2.86 11.78 13.47
C ALA A 161 2.00 12.38 12.36
N ILE A 162 2.02 13.71 12.20
CA ILE A 162 1.30 14.40 11.10
C ILE A 162 1.85 13.94 9.75
N ASP A 163 3.16 13.96 9.59
CA ASP A 163 3.81 13.61 8.32
C ASP A 163 3.64 12.13 7.95
N LEU A 164 3.51 11.28 8.96
CA LEU A 164 3.28 9.85 8.78
C LEU A 164 1.80 9.47 8.70
N ASP A 165 0.89 10.44 8.84
CA ASP A 165 -0.57 10.24 8.96
C ASP A 165 -0.92 9.21 10.05
N ARG A 166 -0.36 9.40 11.25
CA ARG A 166 -0.51 8.52 12.40
C ARG A 166 -0.99 9.27 13.62
N VAL A 167 -1.66 8.56 14.52
CA VAL A 167 -1.96 9.10 15.85
C VAL A 167 -0.68 9.09 16.71
N PRO A 168 -0.43 10.11 17.55
CA PRO A 168 0.79 10.19 18.36
C PRO A 168 1.05 8.96 19.25
N GLU A 169 -0.01 8.27 19.68
CA GLU A 169 0.08 7.05 20.48
C GLU A 169 0.67 5.86 19.71
N GLU A 170 0.68 5.90 18.38
CA GLU A 170 1.29 4.90 17.49
C GLU A 170 2.76 5.21 17.15
N MET A 171 3.28 6.36 17.57
CA MET A 171 4.64 6.80 17.25
C MET A 171 5.72 6.20 18.16
N GLY A 172 5.36 5.31 19.08
CA GLY A 172 6.27 4.71 20.06
C GLY A 172 6.65 5.68 21.17
N GLY A 173 7.47 5.20 22.11
CA GLY A 173 7.93 5.98 23.27
C GLY A 173 9.34 6.54 23.10
N MET A 174 9.70 7.48 23.97
CA MET A 174 11.05 8.01 24.08
C MET A 174 12.03 6.97 24.65
N PRO A 175 13.08 6.55 23.93
CA PRO A 175 14.08 5.62 24.46
C PRO A 175 14.90 6.30 25.56
N ARG A 176 14.80 5.82 26.80
CA ARG A 176 15.70 6.27 27.88
C ARG A 176 17.08 5.61 27.70
N SER A 177 18.15 6.40 27.80
CA SER A 177 19.56 5.90 27.82
C SER A 177 20.07 5.26 26.52
N ALA A 178 19.67 5.78 25.35
CA ALA A 178 20.06 5.24 24.05
C ALA A 178 21.59 5.21 23.80
N GLY A 179 22.35 6.21 24.26
CA GLY A 179 23.76 6.38 23.90
C GLY A 179 24.67 5.19 24.21
N ARG A 180 24.86 4.83 25.49
CA ARG A 180 25.98 3.94 25.90
C ARG A 180 25.80 2.45 25.55
N SER A 181 24.57 1.96 25.45
CA SER A 181 24.27 0.54 25.21
C SER A 181 23.01 0.27 24.38
N GLY A 182 22.11 1.25 24.24
CA GLY A 182 20.77 1.04 23.67
C GLY A 182 20.60 1.39 22.19
N ALA A 183 21.51 2.15 21.57
CA ALA A 183 21.30 2.71 20.24
C ALA A 183 21.60 1.74 19.09
N SER A 184 22.41 0.70 19.32
CA SER A 184 22.78 -0.22 18.24
C SER A 184 21.58 -0.99 17.68
N HIS A 185 20.61 -1.35 18.52
CA HIS A 185 19.43 -2.09 18.08
C HIS A 185 18.43 -1.21 17.31
N PRO A 186 18.01 -0.02 17.80
CA PRO A 186 17.23 0.94 17.01
C PRO A 186 17.89 1.33 15.68
N MET A 187 19.22 1.43 15.63
CA MET A 187 19.92 1.65 14.36
C MET A 187 19.78 0.48 13.40
N THR A 188 19.89 -0.76 13.88
CA THR A 188 19.63 -1.94 13.04
C THR A 188 18.19 -2.00 12.54
N VAL A 189 17.22 -1.62 13.37
CA VAL A 189 15.82 -1.47 12.98
C VAL A 189 15.71 -0.46 11.83
N ASN A 190 16.29 0.74 11.97
CA ASN A 190 16.27 1.76 10.93
C ASN A 190 16.93 1.29 9.63
N GLU A 191 18.10 0.68 9.71
CA GLU A 191 18.82 0.15 8.56
C GLU A 191 18.06 -0.97 7.86
N THR A 192 17.34 -1.80 8.62
CA THR A 192 16.46 -2.85 8.08
C THR A 192 15.32 -2.22 7.29
N VAL A 193 14.66 -1.21 7.84
CA VAL A 193 13.57 -0.48 7.14
C VAL A 193 14.10 0.18 5.87
N ILE A 194 15.24 0.87 5.92
CA ILE A 194 15.85 1.52 4.75
C ILE A 194 16.22 0.49 3.68
N ALA A 195 16.80 -0.64 4.06
CA ALA A 195 17.19 -1.70 3.13
C ALA A 195 15.98 -2.37 2.47
N LEU A 196 14.82 -2.43 3.14
CA LEU A 196 13.58 -2.90 2.54
C LEU A 196 12.93 -1.85 1.62
N ILE A 197 12.89 -0.58 2.02
CA ILE A 197 12.28 0.51 1.23
C ILE A 197 13.09 0.80 -0.05
N ARG A 198 14.42 0.69 0.02
CA ARG A 198 15.36 1.08 -1.06
C ARG A 198 14.99 2.45 -1.67
N PRO A 199 15.08 3.55 -0.88
CA PRO A 199 14.68 4.86 -1.34
C PRO A 199 15.45 5.23 -2.61
N LYS A 200 14.70 5.56 -3.68
CA LYS A 200 15.29 5.96 -4.95
C LYS A 200 15.76 7.40 -4.88
N PRO A 201 16.99 7.72 -5.33
CA PRO A 201 17.46 9.09 -5.37
C PRO A 201 16.67 9.88 -6.42
N ASP A 202 16.39 11.15 -6.12
CA ASP A 202 15.82 12.07 -7.10
C ASP A 202 16.93 12.55 -8.05
N LEU A 203 16.91 12.05 -9.29
CA LEU A 203 17.90 12.37 -10.32
C LEU A 203 17.88 13.84 -10.73
N SER A 204 16.74 14.53 -10.58
CA SER A 204 16.64 15.96 -10.91
C SER A 204 17.54 16.81 -10.01
N LEU A 205 17.83 16.30 -8.81
CA LEU A 205 18.74 16.95 -7.89
C LEU A 205 20.19 16.76 -8.31
N LEU A 206 20.53 15.77 -9.15
CA LEU A 206 21.91 15.36 -9.46
C LEU A 206 22.43 15.87 -10.82
N THR A 207 21.75 16.81 -11.48
CA THR A 207 22.06 17.24 -12.86
C THR A 207 23.51 17.72 -13.04
N ASP A 208 24.08 18.40 -12.04
CA ASP A 208 25.42 18.99 -12.11
C ASP A 208 26.47 18.19 -11.30
N GLU A 209 26.14 16.97 -10.86
CA GLU A 209 27.09 16.09 -10.15
C GLU A 209 28.00 15.31 -11.12
N PRO A 210 29.16 14.81 -10.62
CA PRO A 210 30.09 14.01 -11.43
C PRO A 210 29.39 12.85 -12.15
N ALA A 211 29.89 12.46 -13.33
CA ALA A 211 29.28 11.37 -14.11
C ALA A 211 29.15 10.07 -13.31
N GLU A 212 30.16 9.75 -12.48
CA GLU A 212 30.14 8.59 -11.56
C GLU A 212 29.01 8.66 -10.53
N ALA A 213 28.70 9.87 -10.04
CA ALA A 213 27.60 10.10 -9.10
C ALA A 213 26.25 9.81 -9.72
N ARG A 214 26.06 10.35 -10.93
CA ARG A 214 24.84 10.19 -11.71
C ARG A 214 24.67 8.74 -12.13
N ALA A 215 25.75 8.05 -12.53
CA ALA A 215 25.73 6.63 -12.85
C ALA A 215 25.37 5.76 -11.63
N ALA A 216 25.96 6.04 -10.45
CA ALA A 216 25.62 5.31 -9.23
C ALA A 216 24.16 5.55 -8.78
N ALA A 217 23.67 6.79 -8.89
CA ALA A 217 22.29 7.12 -8.59
C ALA A 217 21.31 6.50 -9.60
N GLN A 218 21.65 6.52 -10.89
CA GLN A 218 20.88 5.87 -11.94
C GLN A 218 20.80 4.36 -11.69
N ALA A 219 21.91 3.72 -11.32
CA ALA A 219 21.91 2.30 -10.96
C ALA A 219 20.97 1.98 -9.78
N LEU A 220 20.82 2.89 -8.81
CA LEU A 220 19.84 2.75 -7.72
C LEU A 220 18.40 2.97 -8.18
N VAL A 221 18.18 3.85 -9.18
CA VAL A 221 16.85 4.06 -9.79
C VAL A 221 16.43 2.85 -10.63
N ASP A 222 17.38 2.26 -11.37
CA ASP A 222 17.16 1.09 -12.22
C ASP A 222 17.06 -0.21 -11.41
N ALA A 223 17.55 -0.21 -10.17
CA ALA A 223 17.42 -1.34 -9.26
C ALA A 223 15.94 -1.66 -8.99
N PRO A 224 15.62 -2.94 -8.73
CA PRO A 224 14.28 -3.36 -8.34
C PRO A 224 13.75 -2.51 -7.18
N ALA A 225 12.47 -2.15 -7.26
CA ALA A 225 11.82 -1.37 -6.22
C ALA A 225 11.89 -2.09 -4.86
N GLY A 226 12.01 -1.31 -3.79
CA GLY A 226 11.81 -1.83 -2.45
C GLY A 226 10.33 -2.08 -2.13
N ILE A 227 10.06 -2.33 -0.86
CA ILE A 227 8.72 -2.59 -0.34
C ILE A 227 8.19 -1.34 0.35
N GLY A 228 7.09 -0.80 -0.15
CA GLY A 228 6.37 0.29 0.51
C GLY A 228 7.15 1.61 0.65
N ALA A 229 6.49 2.59 1.26
CA ALA A 229 7.11 3.81 1.75
C ALA A 229 7.31 3.71 3.27
N ILE A 230 7.98 4.69 3.88
CA ILE A 230 8.20 4.70 5.34
C ILE A 230 6.91 4.61 6.16
N THR A 231 5.80 5.13 5.63
CA THR A 231 4.47 5.06 6.25
C THR A 231 3.89 3.65 6.32
N ALA A 232 4.43 2.69 5.55
CA ALA A 232 4.05 1.28 5.64
C ALA A 232 4.68 0.55 6.83
N TYR A 233 5.62 1.17 7.55
CA TYR A 233 6.41 0.55 8.62
C TYR A 233 6.09 1.15 9.99
N ALA A 234 5.62 0.34 10.91
CA ALA A 234 5.48 0.70 12.33
C ALA A 234 6.54 -0.02 13.15
N THR A 235 7.10 0.63 14.16
CA THR A 235 8.12 0.05 15.05
C THR A 235 7.58 -0.18 16.46
N GLU A 236 8.21 -1.07 17.22
CA GLU A 236 7.90 -1.32 18.64
C GLU A 236 6.42 -1.72 18.91
N VAL A 237 5.86 -2.54 18.02
CA VAL A 237 4.43 -2.88 18.02
C VAL A 237 4.12 -3.97 19.03
N GLY A 238 3.34 -3.65 20.07
CA GLY A 238 2.87 -4.65 21.05
C GLY A 238 1.92 -5.67 20.42
N LEU A 239 2.11 -6.95 20.77
CA LEU A 239 1.34 -8.11 20.28
C LEU A 239 0.62 -8.80 21.46
N PRO A 240 -0.58 -8.34 21.81
CA PRO A 240 -1.23 -8.72 23.06
C PRO A 240 -1.67 -10.18 23.07
N VAL A 241 -1.10 -11.03 23.93
CA VAL A 241 -1.65 -12.37 24.22
C VAL A 241 -2.78 -12.31 25.25
N THR A 242 -2.75 -11.30 26.10
CA THR A 242 -3.80 -10.90 27.05
C THR A 242 -3.90 -9.37 27.05
N GLY A 243 -4.93 -8.80 27.68
CA GLY A 243 -5.15 -7.34 27.68
C GLY A 243 -5.58 -6.80 26.32
N THR A 244 -5.29 -5.52 26.05
CA THR A 244 -5.73 -4.80 24.84
C THR A 244 -4.53 -4.37 23.99
N TRP A 245 -4.78 -3.85 22.79
CA TRP A 245 -3.73 -3.22 21.96
C TRP A 245 -3.00 -2.09 22.67
N LYS A 246 -3.72 -1.29 23.46
CA LYS A 246 -3.15 -0.17 24.23
C LYS A 246 -2.35 -0.65 25.43
N ASN A 247 -2.86 -1.66 26.12
CA ASN A 247 -2.24 -2.24 27.32
C ASN A 247 -2.04 -3.74 27.12
N PRO A 248 -0.97 -4.16 26.42
CA PRO A 248 -0.64 -5.57 26.27
C PRO A 248 -0.36 -6.18 27.63
N GLY A 249 -1.04 -7.28 27.96
CA GLY A 249 -0.84 -7.97 29.23
C GLY A 249 0.50 -8.73 29.29
N PHE A 250 0.83 -9.24 30.47
CA PHE A 250 2.07 -9.98 30.70
C PHE A 250 2.23 -11.16 29.73
N GLY A 251 3.46 -11.40 29.27
CA GLY A 251 3.77 -12.47 28.32
C GLY A 251 3.53 -12.12 26.84
N SER A 252 3.01 -10.92 26.55
CA SER A 252 2.87 -10.41 25.17
C SER A 252 4.23 -10.21 24.49
N ALA A 253 4.30 -10.49 23.19
CA ALA A 253 5.45 -10.11 22.39
C ALA A 253 5.39 -8.63 22.04
N ARG A 254 6.52 -8.09 21.58
CA ARG A 254 6.60 -6.82 20.88
C ARG A 254 7.42 -7.06 19.63
N ALA A 255 6.86 -6.72 18.48
CA ALA A 255 7.56 -6.77 17.20
C ALA A 255 8.43 -5.52 17.05
N ASP A 256 9.67 -5.71 16.61
CA ASP A 256 10.56 -4.57 16.34
C ASP A 256 10.01 -3.72 15.20
N ILE A 257 9.53 -4.37 14.12
CA ILE A 257 8.89 -3.71 12.98
C ILE A 257 7.67 -4.52 12.51
N VAL A 258 6.63 -3.82 12.08
CA VAL A 258 5.50 -4.37 11.32
C VAL A 258 5.40 -3.61 10.00
N CYS A 259 5.38 -4.34 8.90
CA CYS A 259 5.21 -3.81 7.55
C CYS A 259 3.84 -4.20 6.98
N THR A 260 3.09 -3.19 6.49
CA THR A 260 1.84 -3.38 5.75
C THR A 260 1.90 -2.61 4.44
N ALA A 261 2.18 -3.33 3.36
CA ALA A 261 2.33 -2.83 2.00
C ALA A 261 1.60 -3.77 1.01
N PRO A 262 0.26 -3.90 1.10
CA PRO A 262 -0.52 -4.84 0.28
C PRO A 262 -0.34 -4.63 -1.22
N GLN A 263 -0.15 -3.38 -1.66
CA GLN A 263 0.13 -3.01 -3.05
C GLN A 263 1.47 -3.56 -3.57
N TYR A 264 2.37 -3.97 -2.67
CA TYR A 264 3.63 -4.65 -2.99
C TYR A 264 3.56 -6.17 -2.72
N GLY A 265 2.38 -6.73 -2.49
CA GLY A 265 2.22 -8.16 -2.17
C GLY A 265 2.56 -8.51 -0.71
N VAL A 266 2.77 -7.52 0.15
CA VAL A 266 3.09 -7.72 1.58
C VAL A 266 1.96 -7.15 2.45
N PRO A 267 0.81 -7.84 2.58
CA PRO A 267 -0.32 -7.29 3.33
C PRO A 267 -0.04 -7.20 4.83
N LEU A 268 0.76 -8.11 5.38
CA LEU A 268 1.23 -8.08 6.77
C LEU A 268 2.53 -8.86 6.90
N LEU A 269 3.57 -8.23 7.46
CA LEU A 269 4.85 -8.85 7.76
C LEU A 269 5.37 -8.34 9.10
N PHE A 270 5.65 -9.25 10.02
CA PHE A 270 6.37 -8.94 11.26
C PHE A 270 7.86 -9.11 11.03
N ILE A 271 8.69 -8.26 11.64
CA ILE A 271 10.13 -8.28 11.45
C ILE A 271 10.80 -8.08 12.81
N GLU A 272 11.81 -8.90 13.07
CA GLU A 272 12.71 -8.81 14.23
C GLU A 272 14.13 -8.53 13.75
N ALA A 273 14.79 -7.57 14.39
CA ALA A 273 16.15 -7.14 14.08
C ALA A 273 17.10 -7.60 15.20
N ASP A 274 17.92 -8.62 14.94
CA ASP A 274 18.90 -9.07 15.92
C ASP A 274 20.31 -8.55 15.61
N ASN A 275 21.03 -8.13 16.65
CA ASN A 275 22.41 -7.67 16.56
C ASN A 275 23.43 -8.79 16.78
N CYS A 276 23.03 -10.06 16.70
CA CYS A 276 23.86 -11.21 17.02
C CYS A 276 24.42 -11.19 18.47
N ASN A 277 23.73 -10.51 19.37
CA ASN A 277 24.05 -10.46 20.79
C ASN A 277 23.18 -11.42 21.60
N GLU A 278 21.94 -11.63 21.15
CA GLU A 278 20.98 -12.51 21.79
C GLU A 278 21.33 -13.98 21.50
N ASP A 279 21.00 -14.88 22.42
CA ASP A 279 21.17 -16.31 22.21
C ASP A 279 20.03 -16.87 21.35
N ALA A 280 20.32 -17.85 20.50
CA ALA A 280 19.34 -18.47 19.61
C ALA A 280 18.10 -19.00 20.36
N ALA A 281 18.26 -19.51 21.59
CA ALA A 281 17.15 -19.98 22.40
C ALA A 281 16.23 -18.85 22.86
N LEU A 282 16.78 -17.68 23.16
CA LEU A 282 15.98 -16.49 23.52
C LEU A 282 15.21 -15.96 22.29
N ILE A 283 15.87 -15.93 21.12
CA ILE A 283 15.20 -15.61 19.85
C ILE A 283 14.07 -16.62 19.57
N ALA A 284 14.34 -17.93 19.73
CA ALA A 284 13.34 -18.98 19.54
C ALA A 284 12.14 -18.83 20.49
N ALA A 285 12.36 -18.46 21.75
CA ALA A 285 11.29 -18.24 22.73
C ALA A 285 10.37 -17.07 22.36
N LYS A 286 10.82 -16.11 21.54
CA LYS A 286 9.93 -15.06 20.99
C LYS A 286 8.85 -15.68 20.11
N PHE A 287 9.17 -16.72 19.33
CA PHE A 287 8.21 -17.36 18.44
C PHE A 287 7.08 -18.09 19.17
N ASP A 288 7.31 -18.58 20.39
CA ASP A 288 6.23 -19.11 21.23
C ASP A 288 5.21 -18.02 21.57
N LYS A 289 5.67 -16.78 21.81
CA LYS A 289 4.79 -15.63 22.07
C LYS A 289 4.06 -15.17 20.81
N TYR A 290 4.75 -15.13 19.67
CA TYR A 290 4.11 -14.86 18.37
C TYR A 290 3.02 -15.88 18.07
N MET A 291 3.28 -17.17 18.26
CA MET A 291 2.30 -18.22 18.05
C MET A 291 1.05 -18.02 18.93
N ARG A 292 1.25 -17.78 20.24
CA ARG A 292 0.14 -17.49 21.16
C ARG A 292 -0.68 -16.27 20.73
N PHE A 293 -0.01 -15.22 20.24
CA PHE A 293 -0.67 -14.03 19.73
C PHE A 293 -1.47 -14.31 18.44
N PHE A 294 -0.89 -15.05 17.49
CA PHE A 294 -1.56 -15.39 16.24
C PHE A 294 -2.77 -16.31 16.42
N GLN A 295 -2.73 -17.17 17.43
CA GLN A 295 -3.83 -18.05 17.82
C GLN A 295 -4.91 -17.34 18.66
N ARG A 296 -4.60 -16.17 19.24
CA ARG A 296 -5.57 -15.42 20.02
C ARG A 296 -6.73 -14.98 19.15
N LYS A 297 -7.95 -15.36 19.54
CA LYS A 297 -9.20 -14.94 18.90
C LYS A 297 -9.93 -13.90 19.72
N VAL A 298 -10.69 -13.06 19.03
CA VAL A 298 -11.62 -12.09 19.60
C VAL A 298 -12.93 -12.15 18.84
N LYS A 299 -14.04 -11.81 19.49
CA LYS A 299 -15.33 -11.70 18.83
C LYS A 299 -15.46 -10.32 18.19
N ASP A 300 -15.81 -10.30 16.92
CA ASP A 300 -16.17 -9.07 16.20
C ASP A 300 -17.55 -8.57 16.63
N THR A 301 -17.98 -7.43 16.11
CA THR A 301 -19.31 -6.82 16.34
C THR A 301 -20.46 -7.78 16.03
N ASP A 302 -20.27 -8.62 15.00
CA ASP A 302 -21.22 -9.67 14.59
C ASP A 302 -21.12 -10.97 15.44
N ARG A 303 -20.35 -10.93 16.55
CA ARG A 303 -20.05 -12.08 17.43
C ARG A 303 -19.31 -13.24 16.76
N ILE A 304 -18.79 -13.04 15.56
CA ILE A 304 -17.95 -14.00 14.84
C ILE A 304 -16.54 -13.97 15.44
N GLU A 305 -16.00 -15.13 15.81
CA GLU A 305 -14.62 -15.24 16.26
C GLU A 305 -13.64 -15.05 15.09
N LYS A 306 -12.74 -14.09 15.23
CA LYS A 306 -11.65 -13.84 14.28
C LYS A 306 -10.32 -13.73 15.01
N PRO A 307 -9.18 -14.04 14.37
CA PRO A 307 -7.87 -13.82 14.96
C PRO A 307 -7.69 -12.34 15.36
N MET A 308 -7.16 -12.07 16.55
CA MET A 308 -7.08 -10.71 17.10
C MET A 308 -6.34 -9.74 16.17
N TRP A 309 -5.27 -10.19 15.53
CA TRP A 309 -4.49 -9.37 14.62
C TRP A 309 -5.31 -8.84 13.43
N ARG A 310 -6.44 -9.47 13.07
CA ARG A 310 -7.39 -8.97 12.05
C ARG A 310 -8.15 -7.72 12.47
N THR A 311 -8.22 -7.43 13.77
CA THR A 311 -8.84 -6.19 14.27
C THR A 311 -8.02 -4.95 13.98
N ARG A 312 -6.71 -5.12 13.72
CA ARG A 312 -5.79 -4.03 13.40
C ARG A 312 -5.38 -4.00 11.94
N TRP A 313 -5.13 -5.18 11.34
CA TRP A 313 -4.64 -5.28 9.98
C TRP A 313 -5.62 -6.03 9.09
N SER A 314 -6.18 -5.30 8.12
CA SER A 314 -7.00 -5.87 7.06
C SER A 314 -6.08 -6.52 6.02
N ALA A 315 -6.14 -7.84 5.90
CA ALA A 315 -5.62 -8.57 4.74
C ALA A 315 -6.82 -9.16 3.98
N PRO A 316 -6.68 -9.52 2.69
CA PRO A 316 -7.78 -10.07 1.89
C PRO A 316 -8.54 -11.16 2.66
N ALA A 317 -9.87 -11.16 2.50
CA ALA A 317 -10.75 -12.16 3.10
C ALA A 317 -10.56 -13.50 2.36
N SER A 318 -9.49 -14.21 2.67
CA SER A 318 -9.29 -15.59 2.24
C SER A 318 -9.13 -16.48 3.47
N GLN A 319 -9.88 -17.58 3.51
CA GLN A 319 -9.76 -18.61 4.55
C GLN A 319 -8.31 -19.12 4.68
N GLU A 320 -7.50 -19.02 3.62
CA GLU A 320 -6.11 -19.47 3.60
C GLU A 320 -5.21 -18.58 4.46
N TYR A 321 -5.41 -17.25 4.42
CA TYR A 321 -4.63 -16.29 5.21
C TYR A 321 -5.08 -16.26 6.69
N GLU A 322 -6.21 -16.91 7.01
CA GLU A 322 -6.63 -17.18 8.39
C GLU A 322 -6.05 -18.49 8.91
N ARG A 323 -5.80 -19.47 8.02
CA ARG A 323 -5.17 -20.75 8.36
C ARG A 323 -3.65 -20.64 8.41
N VAL A 324 -3.00 -19.89 7.53
CA VAL A 324 -1.55 -19.65 7.62
C VAL A 324 -1.33 -18.43 8.50
N HIS A 325 -0.53 -18.57 9.57
CA HIS A 325 -0.23 -17.43 10.43
C HIS A 325 0.62 -16.39 9.68
N PRO A 326 0.58 -15.10 10.07
CA PRO A 326 1.37 -14.07 9.43
C PRO A 326 2.87 -14.39 9.39
N PRO A 327 3.60 -13.99 8.32
CA PRO A 327 5.02 -14.21 8.21
C PRO A 327 5.82 -13.37 9.22
N VAL A 328 6.95 -13.93 9.65
CA VAL A 328 7.93 -13.26 10.51
C VAL A 328 9.31 -13.33 9.85
N LEU A 329 9.90 -12.16 9.61
CA LEU A 329 11.25 -12.00 9.06
C LEU A 329 12.26 -11.72 10.18
N LEU A 330 13.29 -12.53 10.28
CA LEU A 330 14.46 -12.28 11.13
C LEU A 330 15.57 -11.64 10.30
N VAL A 331 16.00 -10.44 10.69
CA VAL A 331 17.13 -9.74 10.08
C VAL A 331 18.29 -9.70 11.05
N PHE A 332 19.36 -10.41 10.72
CA PHE A 332 20.58 -10.44 11.54
C PHE A 332 21.57 -9.39 11.06
N ASN A 333 22.00 -8.52 11.98
CA ASN A 333 23.09 -7.58 11.78
C ASN A 333 24.33 -8.06 12.55
N GLN A 334 25.44 -8.31 11.84
CA GLN A 334 26.65 -8.89 12.41
C GLN A 334 27.46 -7.86 13.22
N VAL A 335 26.91 -7.44 14.36
CA VAL A 335 27.55 -6.52 15.32
C VAL A 335 28.06 -7.27 16.53
N GLY A 336 27.31 -8.26 17.00
CA GLY A 336 27.61 -9.07 18.17
C GLY A 336 28.59 -10.21 17.87
N PRO A 337 29.05 -10.90 18.94
CA PRO A 337 30.08 -11.93 18.85
C PRO A 337 29.58 -13.24 18.23
N ARG A 338 28.26 -13.43 18.08
CA ARG A 338 27.70 -14.68 17.55
C ARG A 338 27.62 -14.60 16.01
N PRO A 339 28.08 -15.61 15.26
CA PRO A 339 27.94 -15.59 13.81
C PRO A 339 26.48 -15.71 13.38
N ALA A 340 25.98 -14.77 12.58
CA ALA A 340 24.60 -14.70 12.10
C ALA A 340 24.15 -16.01 11.44
N LYS A 341 24.97 -16.54 10.52
CA LYS A 341 24.68 -17.81 9.83
C LYS A 341 24.46 -18.97 10.79
N SER A 342 25.25 -19.05 11.86
CA SER A 342 25.11 -20.09 12.88
C SER A 342 23.88 -19.86 13.77
N GLN A 343 23.57 -18.61 14.11
CA GLN A 343 22.35 -18.25 14.84
C GLN A 343 21.10 -18.60 14.03
N MET A 344 21.03 -18.21 12.76
CA MET A 344 19.92 -18.53 11.87
C MET A 344 19.62 -20.04 11.82
N LYS A 345 20.66 -20.87 11.69
CA LYS A 345 20.50 -22.34 11.70
C LYS A 345 19.96 -22.87 13.03
N LYS A 346 20.53 -22.42 14.16
CA LYS A 346 20.08 -22.81 15.50
C LYS A 346 18.63 -22.39 15.75
N VAL A 347 18.25 -21.17 15.36
CA VAL A 347 16.87 -20.70 15.49
C VAL A 347 15.94 -21.55 14.62
N ALA A 348 16.34 -21.89 13.39
CA ALA A 348 15.55 -22.78 12.54
C ALA A 348 15.31 -24.15 13.18
N GLU A 349 16.34 -24.76 13.77
CA GLU A 349 16.25 -26.03 14.49
C GLU A 349 15.30 -25.93 15.70
N LEU A 350 15.51 -24.92 16.57
CA LEU A 350 14.76 -24.73 17.81
C LEU A 350 13.29 -24.34 17.59
N THR A 351 12.96 -23.73 16.45
CA THR A 351 11.60 -23.28 16.13
C THR A 351 10.86 -24.25 15.20
N GLY A 352 11.41 -25.44 14.94
CA GLY A 352 10.86 -26.42 13.98
C GLY A 352 9.36 -26.69 14.13
N HIS A 353 8.85 -26.75 15.36
CA HIS A 353 7.42 -26.96 15.65
C HIS A 353 6.52 -25.80 15.20
N HIS A 354 7.05 -24.59 15.04
CA HIS A 354 6.28 -23.43 14.60
C HIS A 354 6.14 -23.32 13.08
N TRP A 355 7.15 -23.72 12.31
CA TRP A 355 7.20 -23.43 10.87
C TRP A 355 7.13 -24.67 9.96
N ARG A 356 7.39 -25.87 10.47
CA ARG A 356 7.48 -27.08 9.64
C ARG A 356 6.12 -27.42 9.03
N GLY A 357 6.03 -27.28 7.70
CA GLY A 357 4.84 -27.60 6.93
C GLY A 357 4.63 -29.11 6.73
N LEU A 358 3.41 -29.48 6.37
CA LEU A 358 3.02 -30.85 6.02
C LEU A 358 3.14 -31.06 4.51
N TRP A 359 3.84 -32.10 4.07
CA TRP A 359 3.96 -32.42 2.64
C TRP A 359 2.64 -32.96 2.08
N ILE A 360 2.15 -32.35 0.99
CA ILE A 360 0.96 -32.75 0.25
C ILE A 360 1.40 -33.39 -1.08
N SER A 361 1.44 -34.72 -1.11
CA SER A 361 1.93 -35.50 -2.25
C SER A 361 1.15 -35.25 -3.54
N HIS A 362 -0.17 -35.24 -3.48
CA HIS A 362 -1.05 -35.03 -4.64
C HIS A 362 -0.88 -33.66 -5.32
N GLY A 363 -0.31 -32.67 -4.62
CA GLY A 363 -0.04 -31.33 -5.15
C GLY A 363 1.44 -30.99 -5.32
N GLY A 364 2.35 -31.81 -4.79
CA GLY A 364 3.80 -31.54 -4.81
C GLY A 364 4.21 -30.28 -4.03
N TYR A 365 3.51 -29.95 -2.94
CA TYR A 365 3.80 -28.75 -2.13
C TYR A 365 3.66 -29.02 -0.63
N HIS A 366 4.27 -28.16 0.21
CA HIS A 366 4.05 -28.16 1.66
C HIS A 366 2.88 -27.25 2.03
N SER A 367 1.94 -27.76 2.83
CA SER A 367 0.92 -26.95 3.49
C SER A 367 1.49 -26.35 4.78
N TYR A 368 1.23 -25.06 5.00
CA TYR A 368 1.69 -24.32 6.19
C TYR A 368 0.52 -23.83 7.05
N ASN A 369 -0.62 -24.51 6.99
CA ASN A 369 -1.74 -24.22 7.89
C ASN A 369 -1.30 -24.36 9.35
N ASP A 370 -1.72 -23.42 10.17
CA ASP A 370 -1.39 -23.25 11.58
C ASP A 370 0.13 -23.16 11.85
N ARG A 371 0.91 -22.82 10.82
CA ARG A 371 2.36 -22.60 10.90
C ARG A 371 2.70 -21.15 10.65
N ILE A 372 3.81 -20.71 11.24
CA ILE A 372 4.41 -19.40 11.02
C ILE A 372 5.41 -19.50 9.87
N PRO A 373 5.25 -18.70 8.80
CA PRO A 373 6.29 -18.46 7.83
C PRO A 373 7.50 -17.73 8.45
N ILE A 374 8.49 -18.47 8.93
CA ILE A 374 9.73 -17.87 9.45
C ILE A 374 10.77 -17.76 8.35
N VAL A 375 11.15 -16.53 8.04
CA VAL A 375 12.14 -16.18 7.03
C VAL A 375 13.33 -15.52 7.72
N ALA A 376 14.55 -15.81 7.29
CA ALA A 376 15.74 -15.20 7.84
C ALA A 376 16.65 -14.62 6.75
N THR A 377 17.29 -13.49 7.05
CA THR A 377 18.32 -12.87 6.22
C THR A 377 19.37 -12.18 7.08
N THR A 378 20.42 -11.67 6.44
CA THR A 378 21.36 -10.74 7.09
C THR A 378 21.19 -9.35 6.49
N LEU A 379 21.48 -8.32 7.28
CA LEU A 379 21.40 -6.93 6.78
C LEU A 379 22.35 -6.68 5.59
N GLU A 380 23.48 -7.39 5.54
CA GLU A 380 24.42 -7.39 4.43
C GLU A 380 23.77 -7.89 3.12
N LEU A 381 23.20 -9.11 3.14
CA LEU A 381 22.53 -9.69 1.98
C LEU A 381 21.32 -8.88 1.54
N LEU A 382 20.59 -8.32 2.52
CA LEU A 382 19.44 -7.46 2.24
C LEU A 382 19.85 -6.16 1.52
N ARG A 383 20.98 -5.56 1.91
CA ARG A 383 21.52 -4.37 1.21
C ARG A 383 22.04 -4.69 -0.18
N GLU A 384 22.69 -5.84 -0.33
CA GLU A 384 23.28 -6.28 -1.59
C GLU A 384 22.19 -6.61 -2.62
N HIS A 385 21.26 -7.50 -2.27
CA HIS A 385 20.29 -8.04 -3.24
C HIS A 385 18.92 -7.35 -3.17
N GLY A 386 18.58 -6.70 -2.06
CA GLY A 386 17.26 -6.10 -1.83
C GLY A 386 16.14 -7.13 -1.64
N PRO A 387 14.88 -6.66 -1.51
CA PRO A 387 13.73 -7.52 -1.26
C PRO A 387 13.35 -8.42 -2.45
N ALA A 388 13.64 -8.00 -3.68
CA ALA A 388 13.33 -8.78 -4.89
C ALA A 388 14.42 -9.82 -5.23
N GLY A 389 15.63 -9.69 -4.67
CA GLY A 389 16.75 -10.57 -4.94
C GLY A 389 16.82 -11.78 -4.00
N PRO A 390 17.78 -12.71 -4.22
CA PRO A 390 17.92 -13.95 -3.46
C PRO A 390 18.56 -13.74 -2.07
N ALA A 391 17.97 -12.88 -1.25
CA ALA A 391 18.47 -12.55 0.09
C ALA A 391 17.86 -13.41 1.20
N PHE A 392 16.71 -14.03 0.97
CA PHE A 392 15.86 -14.55 2.05
C PHE A 392 15.91 -16.06 2.12
N TRP A 393 16.11 -16.60 3.31
CA TRP A 393 16.06 -18.03 3.57
C TRP A 393 14.80 -18.36 4.37
N ARG A 394 13.81 -18.97 3.73
CA ARG A 394 12.63 -19.53 4.41
C ARG A 394 13.03 -20.83 5.11
N PHE A 395 12.79 -20.90 6.42
CA PHE A 395 13.10 -22.13 7.17
C PHE A 395 12.38 -23.34 6.57
N GLY A 396 13.12 -24.44 6.41
CA GLY A 396 12.66 -25.65 5.73
C GLY A 396 12.89 -25.69 4.21
N ARG A 397 13.47 -24.64 3.61
CA ARG A 397 13.91 -24.63 2.21
C ARG A 397 15.44 -24.60 2.15
N GLU A 398 16.02 -25.05 1.05
CA GLU A 398 17.49 -25.21 0.92
C GLU A 398 18.18 -24.00 0.29
N TYR A 399 17.45 -23.19 -0.47
CA TYR A 399 17.97 -22.06 -1.24
C TYR A 399 17.46 -20.73 -0.70
N ARG A 400 18.09 -19.65 -1.15
CA ARG A 400 17.62 -18.28 -0.93
C ARG A 400 16.74 -17.84 -2.09
N GLU A 401 15.77 -17.00 -1.78
CA GLU A 401 14.75 -16.54 -2.70
C GLU A 401 14.40 -15.07 -2.45
N SER A 402 13.48 -14.53 -3.26
CA SER A 402 12.92 -13.19 -3.04
C SER A 402 12.08 -13.14 -1.77
N LEU A 403 11.85 -11.95 -1.21
CA LEU A 403 11.00 -11.82 -0.01
C LEU A 403 9.60 -12.38 -0.26
N LEU A 404 9.00 -12.10 -1.42
CA LEU A 404 7.65 -12.53 -1.76
C LEU A 404 7.54 -14.05 -1.87
N ASP A 405 8.52 -14.70 -2.50
CA ASP A 405 8.56 -16.16 -2.59
C ASP A 405 8.80 -16.80 -1.20
N ALA A 406 9.66 -16.17 -0.39
CA ALA A 406 10.01 -16.64 0.95
C ALA A 406 8.82 -16.60 1.91
N ILE A 407 8.02 -15.54 1.89
CA ILE A 407 6.83 -15.42 2.73
C ILE A 407 5.64 -16.22 2.15
N GLY A 408 5.58 -16.33 0.82
CA GLY A 408 4.54 -17.03 0.08
C GLY A 408 4.73 -18.56 -0.04
N ASN A 409 3.93 -19.16 -0.93
CA ASN A 409 4.00 -20.59 -1.25
C ASN A 409 3.79 -20.84 -2.75
N PRO A 410 4.75 -20.43 -3.60
CA PRO A 410 4.57 -20.45 -5.06
C PRO A 410 4.26 -21.85 -5.61
N ARG A 411 4.81 -22.92 -5.00
CA ARG A 411 4.49 -24.31 -5.39
C ARG A 411 3.02 -24.65 -5.19
N ARG A 412 2.45 -24.21 -4.06
CA ARG A 412 1.01 -24.37 -3.79
C ARG A 412 0.19 -23.53 -4.75
N ASP A 413 0.59 -22.29 -5.00
CA ASP A 413 -0.16 -21.39 -5.89
C ASP A 413 -0.24 -21.97 -7.31
N VAL A 414 0.87 -22.54 -7.80
CA VAL A 414 0.91 -23.28 -9.07
C VAL A 414 0.01 -24.52 -9.02
N ALA A 415 0.04 -25.31 -7.94
CA ALA A 415 -0.82 -26.49 -7.80
C ALA A 415 -2.32 -26.13 -7.78
N VAL A 416 -2.70 -25.11 -7.04
CA VAL A 416 -4.08 -24.60 -6.97
C VAL A 416 -4.52 -24.02 -8.31
N ALA A 417 -3.65 -23.30 -9.01
CA ALA A 417 -3.95 -22.78 -10.35
C ALA A 417 -4.20 -23.92 -11.37
N ARG A 418 -3.42 -25.01 -11.30
CA ARG A 418 -3.65 -26.22 -12.11
C ARG A 418 -5.00 -26.85 -11.81
N LEU A 419 -5.37 -27.03 -10.54
CA LEU A 419 -6.66 -27.58 -10.13
C LEU A 419 -7.83 -26.71 -10.64
N ARG A 420 -7.73 -25.38 -10.47
CA ARG A 420 -8.76 -24.44 -10.97
C ARG A 420 -8.88 -24.48 -12.49
N ARG A 421 -7.77 -24.63 -13.22
CA ARG A 421 -7.78 -24.78 -14.68
C ARG A 421 -8.45 -26.09 -15.10
N ALA A 422 -8.14 -27.20 -14.44
CA ALA A 422 -8.74 -28.50 -14.72
C ALA A 422 -10.26 -28.49 -14.44
N ALA A 423 -10.70 -27.87 -13.34
CA ALA A 423 -12.12 -27.72 -13.01
C ALA A 423 -12.87 -26.90 -14.08
N ARG A 424 -12.30 -25.78 -14.54
CA ARG A 424 -12.89 -25.00 -15.64
C ARG A 424 -12.99 -25.80 -16.94
N GLN A 425 -11.94 -26.54 -17.30
CA GLN A 425 -11.98 -27.39 -18.49
C GLN A 425 -13.02 -28.51 -18.37
N GLU A 426 -13.24 -29.03 -17.18
CA GLU A 426 -14.28 -30.04 -16.94
C GLU A 426 -15.70 -29.46 -17.04
N GLU A 427 -15.89 -28.24 -16.54
CA GLU A 427 -17.13 -27.48 -16.70
C GLU A 427 -17.40 -27.14 -18.16
N GLU A 428 -16.41 -26.64 -18.91
CA GLU A 428 -16.50 -26.40 -20.36
C GLU A 428 -16.88 -27.69 -21.11
N ARG A 429 -16.22 -28.82 -20.83
CA ARG A 429 -16.58 -30.12 -21.43
C ARG A 429 -17.99 -30.57 -21.05
N ARG A 430 -18.45 -30.26 -19.83
CA ARG A 430 -19.80 -30.60 -19.38
C ARG A 430 -20.82 -29.76 -20.14
N GLU A 431 -20.59 -28.46 -20.27
CA GLU A 431 -21.42 -27.54 -21.05
C GLU A 431 -21.46 -27.92 -22.54
N GLU A 432 -20.32 -28.31 -23.12
CA GLU A 432 -20.26 -28.82 -24.50
C GLU A 432 -21.09 -30.10 -24.67
N ARG A 433 -20.96 -31.05 -23.72
CA ARG A 433 -21.73 -32.30 -23.74
C ARG A 433 -23.22 -32.04 -23.56
N GLU A 434 -23.59 -31.15 -22.64
CA GLU A 434 -24.98 -30.74 -22.41
C GLU A 434 -25.54 -29.98 -23.61
N GLY A 435 -24.75 -29.10 -24.23
CA GLY A 435 -25.09 -28.38 -25.45
C GLY A 435 -25.28 -29.32 -26.64
N ALA A 436 -24.38 -30.28 -26.84
CA ALA A 436 -24.50 -31.30 -27.88
C ALA A 436 -25.69 -32.24 -27.63
N ALA A 437 -25.91 -32.66 -26.39
CA ALA A 437 -27.06 -33.49 -25.99
C ALA A 437 -28.38 -32.73 -26.14
N ARG A 438 -28.40 -31.42 -25.81
CA ARG A 438 -29.50 -30.51 -26.10
C ARG A 438 -29.72 -30.52 -27.61
N GLU A 439 -28.76 -30.06 -28.41
CA GLU A 439 -28.84 -29.97 -29.88
C GLU A 439 -29.30 -31.27 -30.56
N ALA A 440 -28.87 -32.43 -30.08
CA ALA A 440 -29.32 -33.73 -30.58
C ALA A 440 -30.84 -33.98 -30.36
N ARG A 441 -31.42 -33.38 -29.33
CA ARG A 441 -32.87 -33.39 -29.03
C ARG A 441 -33.63 -32.25 -29.71
N ARG A 442 -32.98 -31.44 -30.55
CA ARG A 442 -33.63 -30.29 -31.21
C ARG A 442 -34.84 -30.78 -32.03
N PRO A 443 -36.06 -30.32 -31.72
CA PRO A 443 -37.24 -30.70 -32.47
C PRO A 443 -37.14 -30.27 -33.94
N VAL A 444 -37.76 -31.08 -34.80
CA VAL A 444 -37.93 -30.77 -36.22
C VAL A 444 -39.41 -30.50 -36.50
N CYS A 445 -39.67 -29.60 -37.45
CA CYS A 445 -41.02 -29.32 -37.92
C CYS A 445 -41.62 -30.54 -38.59
N ARG A 446 -42.84 -30.91 -38.20
CA ARG A 446 -43.56 -32.04 -38.81
C ARG A 446 -43.84 -31.83 -40.31
N ASP A 447 -44.07 -30.59 -40.74
CA ASP A 447 -44.52 -30.30 -42.11
C ASP A 447 -43.36 -30.11 -43.09
N CYS A 448 -42.37 -29.30 -42.72
CA CYS A 448 -41.25 -28.97 -43.62
C CYS A 448 -39.93 -29.66 -43.26
N GLY A 449 -39.85 -30.41 -42.16
CA GLY A 449 -38.66 -31.14 -41.71
C GLY A 449 -37.51 -30.27 -41.17
N GLN A 450 -37.65 -28.94 -41.18
CA GLN A 450 -36.63 -28.02 -40.68
C GLN A 450 -36.49 -28.11 -39.16
N LYS A 451 -35.25 -28.10 -38.67
CA LYS A 451 -34.95 -27.97 -37.24
C LYS A 451 -35.50 -26.64 -36.70
N PHE A 452 -36.02 -26.66 -35.48
CA PHE A 452 -36.50 -25.44 -34.83
C PHE A 452 -35.35 -24.47 -34.55
N THR A 453 -35.57 -23.18 -34.76
CA THR A 453 -34.68 -22.12 -34.27
C THR A 453 -34.61 -22.14 -32.74
N ASP A 454 -33.59 -21.53 -32.14
CA ASP A 454 -33.48 -21.45 -30.68
C ASP A 454 -34.69 -20.79 -30.01
N ASP A 455 -35.23 -19.72 -30.61
CA ASP A 455 -36.40 -19.02 -30.09
C ASP A 455 -37.66 -19.89 -30.14
N ARG A 456 -37.96 -20.50 -31.28
CA ARG A 456 -39.08 -21.45 -31.43
C ARG A 456 -38.96 -22.63 -30.47
N TRP A 457 -37.77 -23.22 -30.34
CA TRP A 457 -37.56 -24.33 -29.40
C TRP A 457 -37.79 -23.88 -27.95
N ALA A 458 -37.28 -22.71 -27.56
CA ALA A 458 -37.53 -22.15 -26.23
C ALA A 458 -39.02 -21.79 -26.00
N ALA A 459 -39.79 -21.50 -27.04
CA ALA A 459 -41.22 -21.21 -26.97
C ALA A 459 -42.07 -22.48 -26.76
N VAL A 460 -41.69 -23.61 -27.37
CA VAL A 460 -42.42 -24.88 -27.26
C VAL A 460 -41.96 -25.79 -26.12
N ASP A 461 -40.83 -25.48 -25.48
CA ASP A 461 -40.28 -26.29 -24.38
C ASP A 461 -41.15 -26.18 -23.11
N SER A 462 -41.81 -27.30 -22.76
CA SER A 462 -42.86 -27.36 -21.74
C SER A 462 -42.36 -27.26 -20.29
N VAL A 463 -41.05 -27.22 -20.06
CA VAL A 463 -40.46 -27.14 -18.71
C VAL A 463 -40.61 -25.74 -18.08
N ASN A 464 -41.00 -24.73 -18.87
CA ASN A 464 -41.20 -23.37 -18.41
C ASN A 464 -42.69 -23.08 -18.15
N TRP A 465 -43.17 -23.44 -16.95
CA TRP A 465 -44.57 -23.28 -16.47
C TRP A 465 -45.11 -21.83 -16.48
N LYS A 466 -44.27 -20.84 -16.83
CA LYS A 466 -44.61 -19.42 -16.92
C LYS A 466 -44.96 -18.93 -18.34
N ARG A 467 -44.86 -19.77 -19.37
CA ARG A 467 -45.20 -19.40 -20.76
C ARG A 467 -46.57 -19.97 -21.16
N SER A 468 -47.35 -19.17 -21.88
CA SER A 468 -48.61 -19.61 -22.51
C SER A 468 -48.35 -20.81 -23.41
N ARG A 469 -49.21 -21.84 -23.35
CA ARG A 469 -49.12 -23.00 -24.25
C ARG A 469 -49.23 -22.52 -25.71
N GLU A 470 -48.12 -22.60 -26.43
CA GLU A 470 -48.07 -22.35 -27.87
C GLU A 470 -49.05 -23.25 -28.62
N SER A 471 -49.76 -22.67 -29.60
CA SER A 471 -50.56 -23.45 -30.55
C SER A 471 -49.62 -24.24 -31.48
N HIS A 472 -50.00 -25.47 -31.81
CA HIS A 472 -49.27 -26.35 -32.74
C HIS A 472 -47.76 -26.48 -32.41
N PRO A 473 -47.40 -27.02 -31.22
CA PRO A 473 -46.00 -27.08 -30.74
C PRO A 473 -45.05 -27.94 -31.59
N HIS A 474 -45.59 -28.68 -32.56
CA HIS A 474 -44.85 -29.54 -33.48
C HIS A 474 -44.53 -28.85 -34.84
N LEU A 475 -44.93 -27.60 -35.02
CA LEU A 475 -44.67 -26.80 -36.23
C LEU A 475 -43.61 -25.72 -35.99
N CYS A 476 -42.79 -25.43 -37.00
CA CYS A 476 -41.95 -24.24 -36.99
C CYS A 476 -42.82 -22.97 -37.11
N GLU A 477 -42.25 -21.81 -36.77
CA GLU A 477 -42.98 -20.54 -36.75
C GLU A 477 -43.69 -20.22 -38.07
N HIS A 478 -43.03 -20.48 -39.21
CA HIS A 478 -43.62 -20.25 -40.52
C HIS A 478 -44.81 -21.17 -40.80
N CYS A 479 -44.67 -22.48 -40.55
CA CYS A 479 -45.75 -23.45 -40.75
C CYS A 479 -46.91 -23.25 -39.76
N GLN A 480 -46.62 -22.85 -38.51
CA GLN A 480 -47.63 -22.45 -37.54
C GLN A 480 -48.42 -21.25 -38.04
N HIS A 481 -47.74 -20.20 -38.53
CA HIS A 481 -48.41 -19.01 -39.05
C HIS A 481 -49.32 -19.35 -40.25
N GLN A 482 -48.86 -20.20 -41.17
CA GLN A 482 -49.68 -20.67 -42.29
C GLN A 482 -50.89 -21.48 -41.82
N THR A 483 -50.71 -22.36 -40.84
CA THR A 483 -51.79 -23.20 -40.29
C THR A 483 -52.85 -22.34 -39.60
N VAL A 484 -52.42 -21.41 -38.73
CA VAL A 484 -53.34 -20.49 -38.04
C VAL A 484 -54.05 -19.57 -39.04
N ALA A 485 -53.37 -19.12 -40.11
CA ALA A 485 -54.00 -18.33 -41.16
C ALA A 485 -55.05 -19.14 -41.94
N ALA A 486 -54.76 -20.41 -42.25
CA ALA A 486 -55.71 -21.31 -42.92
C ALA A 486 -56.93 -21.63 -42.04
N GLU A 487 -56.73 -21.88 -40.74
CA GLU A 487 -57.80 -22.07 -39.76
C GLU A 487 -58.72 -20.83 -39.72
N ARG A 488 -58.16 -19.62 -39.60
CA ARG A 488 -58.93 -18.37 -39.61
C ARG A 488 -59.70 -18.14 -40.91
N GLN A 489 -59.11 -18.49 -42.05
CA GLN A 489 -59.80 -18.39 -43.35
C GLN A 489 -60.95 -19.38 -43.45
N ALA A 490 -60.78 -20.61 -42.94
CA ALA A 490 -61.84 -21.61 -42.90
C ALA A 490 -62.99 -21.17 -41.99
N GLU A 491 -62.69 -20.65 -40.80
CA GLU A 491 -63.67 -20.08 -39.87
C GLU A 491 -64.43 -18.88 -40.49
N ALA A 492 -63.72 -17.97 -41.17
CA ALA A 492 -64.35 -16.84 -41.86
C ALA A 492 -65.29 -17.32 -42.99
N ALA A 493 -64.85 -18.29 -43.79
CA ALA A 493 -65.69 -18.87 -44.83
C ALA A 493 -66.89 -19.65 -44.26
N GLU A 494 -66.76 -20.29 -43.09
CA GLU A 494 -67.89 -20.89 -42.37
C GLU A 494 -68.88 -19.83 -41.86
N HIS A 495 -68.38 -18.73 -41.31
CA HIS A 495 -69.19 -17.61 -40.86
C HIS A 495 -69.95 -16.97 -42.02
N GLU A 496 -69.28 -16.70 -43.15
CA GLU A 496 -69.92 -16.20 -44.38
C GLU A 496 -71.00 -17.18 -44.89
N ARG A 497 -70.73 -18.50 -44.87
CA ARG A 497 -71.76 -19.50 -45.20
C ARG A 497 -72.93 -19.50 -44.22
N GLN A 498 -72.70 -19.25 -42.94
CA GLN A 498 -73.76 -19.12 -41.94
C GLN A 498 -74.58 -17.83 -42.18
N GLU A 499 -73.93 -16.71 -42.45
CA GLU A 499 -74.60 -15.44 -42.78
C GLU A 499 -75.41 -15.53 -44.07
N GLN A 500 -74.89 -16.17 -45.12
CA GLN A 500 -75.65 -16.42 -46.36
C GLN A 500 -76.88 -17.27 -46.09
N ARG A 501 -76.76 -18.34 -45.28
CA ARG A 501 -77.92 -19.15 -44.87
C ARG A 501 -78.95 -18.33 -44.07
N LEU A 502 -78.50 -17.43 -43.19
CA LEU A 502 -79.39 -16.54 -42.45
C LEU A 502 -80.07 -15.53 -43.38
N GLN A 503 -79.35 -14.96 -44.34
CA GLN A 503 -79.90 -14.04 -45.34
C GLN A 503 -80.89 -14.74 -46.28
N GLU A 504 -80.62 -15.97 -46.71
CA GLU A 504 -81.57 -16.79 -47.48
C GLU A 504 -82.84 -17.07 -46.66
N GLN A 505 -82.70 -17.41 -45.37
CA GLN A 505 -83.85 -17.58 -44.47
C GLN A 505 -84.63 -16.28 -44.26
N GLU A 506 -83.95 -15.14 -44.11
CA GLU A 506 -84.59 -13.82 -44.01
C GLU A 506 -85.28 -13.42 -45.32
N ALA A 507 -84.68 -13.73 -46.48
CA ALA A 507 -85.27 -13.50 -47.80
C ALA A 507 -86.48 -14.40 -48.04
N GLU A 508 -86.45 -15.67 -47.64
CA GLU A 508 -87.62 -16.57 -47.66
C GLU A 508 -88.73 -16.06 -46.74
N GLN A 509 -88.39 -15.58 -45.54
CA GLN A 509 -89.36 -14.97 -44.63
C GLN A 509 -89.93 -13.64 -45.19
N ALA A 510 -89.12 -12.82 -45.87
CA ALA A 510 -89.57 -11.60 -46.53
C ALA A 510 -90.44 -11.90 -47.77
N ALA A 511 -90.13 -12.96 -48.54
CA ALA A 511 -90.94 -13.46 -49.64
C ALA A 511 -92.29 -14.00 -49.16
N GLN A 512 -92.34 -14.70 -48.01
CA GLN A 512 -93.60 -15.09 -47.38
C GLN A 512 -94.41 -13.88 -46.89
N LYS A 513 -93.76 -12.83 -46.37
CA LYS A 513 -94.44 -11.58 -45.97
C LYS A 513 -94.96 -10.76 -47.17
N THR A 514 -94.26 -10.74 -48.30
CA THR A 514 -94.70 -10.07 -49.55
C THR A 514 -95.76 -10.88 -50.30
N GLY A 515 -95.67 -12.21 -50.30
CA GLY A 515 -96.75 -13.10 -50.77
C GLY A 515 -98.03 -12.95 -49.94
N CYS A 516 -97.91 -12.71 -48.64
CA CYS A 516 -99.04 -12.39 -47.76
C CYS A 516 -99.65 -10.98 -48.06
N TRP A 517 -98.85 -10.03 -48.52
CA TRP A 517 -99.34 -8.71 -48.97
C TRP A 517 -100.14 -8.79 -50.28
N LEU A 518 -99.71 -9.61 -51.24
CA LEU A 518 -100.44 -9.83 -52.50
C LEU A 518 -101.70 -10.70 -52.33
N ALA A 519 -101.74 -11.57 -51.31
CA ALA A 519 -102.95 -12.33 -50.96
C ALA A 519 -104.04 -11.49 -50.27
N ARG A 520 -103.73 -10.29 -49.77
CA ARG A 520 -104.69 -9.38 -49.14
C ARG A 520 -105.46 -8.47 -50.12
N PHE A 521 -105.12 -8.51 -51.40
CA PHE A 521 -105.81 -7.80 -52.49
C PHE A 521 -106.44 -8.76 -53.50
N ARG A 522 -107.22 -9.74 -53.01
CA ARG A 522 -108.30 -10.34 -53.80
C ARG A 522 -109.51 -10.55 -52.90
N THR A 523 -110.40 -9.56 -53.00
CA THR A 523 -111.84 -9.60 -52.71
C THR A 523 -112.54 -10.71 -53.44
#